data_AF-A0A554VL91-F1
#
_entry.id   AF-A0A554VL91-F1
#
_cell.length_a   1.000
_cell.length_b   1.000
_cell.length_c   1.000
_cell.angle_alpha   90.00
_cell.angle_beta   90.00
_cell.angle_gamma   90.00
#
_symmetry.space_group_name_H-M   'P 1'
#
loop_
_entity.id
_entity.type
_entity.pdbx_description
1 polymer ?
#
loop_
_entity_poly.entity_id
_entity_poly.type
_entity_poly.pdbx_seq_one_letter_code
_entity_poly.pdbx_strand_id
1 'polypeptide(L)'
;MKTKILILLAIFALGTSVETQAQKLGKFGGLTEKKIGPKTIKVPYTDIVSYMGYAAPGNEDEVKDGKKFYYIYVWIPAVAPELGVRMMSPVGKTKVKGATSSAAYTENAGSKDFFDTYITLERSDIISKDNITEEGAKNANWTILERNDDSSEMPKQPSGSKYNSLLRYKSEVSDPLKALTVGLYRIGFTTYKTGEVKGTFLAQVAAPIKLPGVVMAKTIEDLKKGL
;
A
#
# COMPACT_ATOMS: atom_id res chain seq x y z
N MET A 1 -33.15 -41.03 -26.85
CA MET A 1 -33.03 -39.55 -26.79
C MET A 1 -32.99 -38.98 -25.36
N LYS A 2 -33.56 -39.63 -24.34
CA LYS A 2 -33.65 -39.06 -22.98
C LYS A 2 -32.33 -39.07 -22.16
N THR A 3 -31.39 -39.98 -22.45
CA THR A 3 -30.13 -40.12 -21.70
C THR A 3 -29.03 -39.15 -22.15
N LYS A 4 -29.02 -38.74 -23.43
CA LYS A 4 -28.00 -37.83 -23.96
C LYS A 4 -28.24 -36.36 -23.58
N ILE A 5 -29.47 -35.99 -23.24
CA ILE A 5 -29.83 -34.63 -22.78
C ILE A 5 -29.43 -34.43 -21.30
N LEU A 6 -29.47 -35.48 -20.48
CA LEU A 6 -29.05 -35.39 -19.06
C LEU A 6 -27.55 -35.12 -18.89
N ILE A 7 -26.71 -35.67 -19.79
CA ILE A 7 -25.26 -35.46 -19.75
C ILE A 7 -24.89 -34.03 -20.16
N LEU A 8 -25.66 -33.40 -21.06
CA LEU A 8 -25.44 -32.01 -21.45
C LEU A 8 -25.82 -31.01 -20.35
N LEU A 9 -26.83 -31.31 -19.51
CA LEU A 9 -27.18 -30.47 -18.36
C LEU A 9 -26.21 -30.64 -17.17
N ALA A 10 -25.55 -31.79 -17.03
CA ALA A 10 -24.55 -32.00 -15.98
C ALA A 10 -23.23 -31.24 -16.23
N ILE A 11 -22.90 -30.95 -17.50
CA ILE A 11 -21.67 -30.23 -17.87
C ILE A 11 -21.83 -28.71 -17.68
N PHE A 12 -23.05 -28.18 -17.65
CA PHE A 12 -23.30 -26.74 -17.43
C PHE A 12 -23.33 -26.35 -15.94
N ALA A 13 -23.32 -27.31 -15.02
CA ALA A 13 -23.35 -27.07 -13.57
C ALA A 13 -21.96 -26.98 -12.91
N LEU A 14 -20.89 -27.23 -13.66
CA LEU A 14 -19.50 -26.95 -13.24
C LEU A 14 -19.10 -25.51 -13.57
N GLY A 15 -20.00 -24.57 -13.31
CA GLY A 15 -19.61 -23.19 -13.11
C GLY A 15 -18.78 -23.16 -11.82
N THR A 16 -17.45 -23.19 -11.95
CA THR A 16 -16.55 -22.91 -10.83
C THR A 16 -16.86 -21.49 -10.37
N SER A 17 -17.74 -21.36 -9.38
CA SER A 17 -17.86 -20.16 -8.59
C SER A 17 -16.50 -19.98 -7.93
N VAL A 18 -15.63 -19.18 -8.55
CA VAL A 18 -14.45 -18.64 -7.89
C VAL A 18 -15.01 -17.75 -6.80
N GLU A 19 -15.25 -18.34 -5.64
CA GLU A 19 -15.51 -17.59 -4.43
C GLU A 19 -14.30 -16.68 -4.25
N THR A 20 -14.51 -15.41 -4.55
CA THR A 20 -13.56 -14.34 -4.26
C THR A 20 -13.42 -14.27 -2.75
N GLN A 21 -12.57 -15.13 -2.19
CA GLN A 21 -12.24 -15.10 -0.78
C GLN A 21 -11.67 -13.73 -0.48
N ALA A 22 -12.26 -13.05 0.49
CA ALA A 22 -11.77 -11.75 0.93
C ALA A 22 -10.31 -11.88 1.37
N GLN A 23 -9.43 -11.03 0.87
CA GLN A 23 -8.04 -11.00 1.31
C GLN A 23 -7.99 -10.58 2.78
N LYS A 24 -7.76 -11.54 3.68
CA LYS A 24 -7.71 -11.28 5.12
C LYS A 24 -6.34 -10.70 5.48
N LEU A 25 -6.27 -9.40 5.75
CA LEU A 25 -5.07 -8.78 6.30
C LEU A 25 -4.73 -9.34 7.68
N GLY A 26 -3.50 -9.81 7.83
CA GLY A 26 -2.92 -10.12 9.13
C GLY A 26 -2.68 -8.87 9.97
N LYS A 27 -2.35 -9.06 11.25
CA LYS A 27 -1.88 -7.98 12.13
C LYS A 27 -0.63 -7.35 11.53
N PHE A 28 -0.57 -6.02 11.51
CA PHE A 28 0.61 -5.31 11.03
C PHE A 28 1.62 -5.16 12.17
N GLY A 29 2.54 -6.12 12.29
CA GLY A 29 3.62 -6.08 13.29
C GLY A 29 4.78 -5.21 12.86
N GLY A 30 5.54 -4.65 13.80
CA GLY A 30 6.83 -3.98 13.56
C GLY A 30 8.03 -4.92 13.63
N LEU A 31 9.25 -4.37 13.72
CA LEU A 31 10.49 -5.16 13.81
C LEU A 31 10.68 -5.80 15.18
N THR A 32 10.06 -5.24 16.22
CA THR A 32 10.14 -5.82 17.58
C THR A 32 9.42 -7.16 17.64
N GLU A 33 10.14 -8.20 18.05
CA GLU A 33 9.60 -9.54 18.22
C GLU A 33 9.44 -9.90 19.70
N LYS A 34 8.40 -10.68 20.00
CA LYS A 34 8.17 -11.26 21.33
C LYS A 34 7.91 -12.75 21.19
N LYS A 35 8.56 -13.54 22.04
CA LYS A 35 8.29 -14.97 22.18
C LYS A 35 7.10 -15.16 23.13
N ILE A 36 6.03 -15.79 22.63
CA ILE A 36 4.84 -16.17 23.39
C ILE A 36 4.70 -17.68 23.29
N GLY A 37 5.15 -18.38 24.33
CA GLY A 37 5.25 -19.84 24.34
C GLY A 37 6.16 -20.35 23.20
N PRO A 38 5.70 -21.28 22.34
CA PRO A 38 6.49 -21.81 21.23
C PRO A 38 6.52 -20.90 19.99
N LYS A 39 5.79 -19.78 19.98
CA LYS A 39 5.66 -18.90 18.80
C LYS A 39 6.40 -17.58 19.02
N THR A 40 7.15 -17.15 18.01
CA THR A 40 7.67 -15.78 17.92
C THR A 40 6.67 -14.94 17.13
N ILE A 41 6.23 -13.81 17.69
CA ILE A 41 5.33 -12.87 17.02
C ILE A 41 5.99 -11.50 16.87
N LYS A 42 5.67 -10.80 15.78
CA LYS A 42 5.97 -9.38 15.64
C LYS A 42 4.95 -8.56 16.42
N VAL A 43 5.41 -7.64 17.26
CA VAL A 43 4.56 -6.76 18.07
C VAL A 43 3.75 -5.86 17.13
N PRO A 44 2.41 -5.86 17.18
CA PRO A 44 1.57 -5.00 16.34
C PRO A 44 1.92 -3.52 16.51
N TYR A 45 1.93 -2.78 15.40
CA TYR A 45 1.98 -1.33 15.45
C TYR A 45 0.78 -0.76 16.22
N THR A 46 1.02 0.34 16.91
CA THR A 46 0.00 1.03 17.70
C THR A 46 -0.73 2.10 16.90
N ASP A 47 -0.10 2.60 15.85
CA ASP A 47 -0.68 3.60 14.97
C ASP A 47 -0.63 3.11 13.53
N ILE A 48 -1.77 3.14 12.85
CA ILE A 48 -1.92 2.69 11.47
C ILE A 48 -2.82 3.69 10.77
N VAL A 49 -2.28 4.35 9.75
CA VAL A 49 -3.05 5.17 8.82
C VAL A 49 -3.23 4.37 7.54
N SER A 50 -4.46 4.39 7.00
CA SER A 50 -4.85 3.57 5.87
C SER A 50 -5.40 4.43 4.75
N TYR A 51 -4.99 4.14 3.53
CA TYR A 51 -5.42 4.82 2.32
C TYR A 51 -5.88 3.81 1.27
N MET A 52 -7.07 4.01 0.70
CA MET A 52 -7.62 3.20 -0.39
C MET A 52 -7.66 4.03 -1.66
N GLY A 53 -7.00 3.51 -2.70
CA GLY A 53 -6.87 4.18 -3.99
C GLY A 53 -7.17 3.28 -5.17
N TYR A 54 -7.09 3.85 -6.36
CA TYR A 54 -7.20 3.15 -7.64
C TYR A 54 -6.11 3.70 -8.58
N ALA A 55 -5.33 2.80 -9.13
CA ALA A 55 -4.30 3.11 -10.12
C ALA A 55 -4.73 2.55 -11.47
N ALA A 56 -4.45 3.29 -12.53
CA ALA A 56 -4.74 2.91 -13.90
C ALA A 56 -3.81 3.66 -14.87
N PRO A 57 -3.61 3.13 -16.09
CA PRO A 57 -2.94 3.88 -17.14
C PRO A 57 -3.57 5.26 -17.34
N GLY A 58 -2.73 6.30 -17.40
CA GLY A 58 -3.14 7.69 -17.54
C GLY A 58 -3.26 8.46 -16.23
N ASN A 59 -3.09 7.80 -15.06
CA ASN A 59 -3.01 8.47 -13.77
C ASN A 59 -1.70 8.20 -12.99
N GLU A 60 -0.66 7.77 -13.69
CA GLU A 60 0.71 7.73 -13.18
C GLU A 60 1.25 9.13 -12.85
N ASP A 61 2.15 9.20 -11.87
CA ASP A 61 2.80 10.45 -11.47
C ASP A 61 4.13 10.66 -12.20
N GLU A 62 4.83 9.57 -12.51
CA GLU A 62 6.15 9.63 -13.13
C GLU A 62 6.38 8.41 -14.03
N VAL A 63 7.16 8.58 -15.10
CA VAL A 63 7.71 7.47 -15.87
C VAL A 63 9.22 7.47 -15.70
N LYS A 64 9.75 6.45 -15.01
CA LYS A 64 11.17 6.31 -14.71
C LYS A 64 11.69 5.01 -15.30
N ASP A 65 12.73 5.10 -16.14
CA ASP A 65 13.32 3.95 -16.84
C ASP A 65 12.28 3.08 -17.58
N GLY A 66 11.28 3.74 -18.19
CA GLY A 66 10.18 3.08 -18.89
C GLY A 66 9.12 2.43 -17.99
N LYS A 67 9.23 2.57 -16.66
CA LYS A 67 8.23 2.10 -15.69
C LYS A 67 7.36 3.26 -15.21
N LYS A 68 6.04 3.03 -15.21
CA LYS A 68 5.06 3.96 -14.64
C LYS A 68 5.09 3.84 -13.11
N PHE A 69 5.34 4.94 -12.43
CA PHE A 69 5.34 5.07 -10.98
C PHE A 69 4.14 5.89 -10.53
N TYR A 70 3.60 5.48 -9.38
CA TYR A 70 2.50 6.12 -8.71
C TYR A 70 2.94 6.47 -7.29
N TYR A 71 2.50 7.61 -6.78
CA TYR A 71 2.89 8.14 -5.48
C TYR A 71 1.69 8.32 -4.56
N ILE A 72 1.89 7.99 -3.29
CA ILE A 72 1.04 8.42 -2.18
C ILE A 72 1.89 9.29 -1.30
N TYR A 73 1.51 10.54 -1.13
CA TYR A 73 2.21 11.46 -0.24
C TYR A 73 1.77 11.21 1.21
N VAL A 74 2.73 11.32 2.12
CA VAL A 74 2.55 11.06 3.54
C VAL A 74 3.22 12.18 4.33
N TRP A 75 2.46 12.87 5.19
CA TRP A 75 3.06 13.78 6.16
C TRP A 75 3.31 13.06 7.47
N ILE A 76 4.54 13.11 7.95
CA ILE A 76 4.95 12.58 9.25
C ILE A 76 5.19 13.76 10.19
N PRO A 77 4.37 13.95 11.25
CA PRO A 77 4.39 15.15 12.08
C PRO A 77 5.41 15.12 13.22
N ALA A 78 6.02 13.96 13.49
CA ALA A 78 6.96 13.76 14.59
C ALA A 78 7.98 12.68 14.24
N VAL A 79 9.12 12.68 14.93
CA VAL A 79 10.14 11.63 14.78
C VAL A 79 9.56 10.24 15.07
N ALA A 80 9.98 9.24 14.32
CA ALA A 80 9.54 7.86 14.49
C ALA A 80 10.74 6.91 14.59
N PRO A 81 10.74 5.93 15.51
CA PRO A 81 11.84 4.95 15.58
C PRO A 81 11.80 3.95 14.42
N GLU A 82 10.61 3.73 13.85
CA GLU A 82 10.33 2.78 12.79
C GLU A 82 9.07 3.20 12.03
N LEU A 83 9.06 3.00 10.72
CA LEU A 83 7.86 3.04 9.89
C LEU A 83 7.68 1.70 9.19
N GLY A 84 6.48 1.14 9.28
CA GLY A 84 6.02 0.04 8.44
C GLY A 84 5.20 0.57 7.30
N VAL A 85 5.46 0.06 6.09
CA VAL A 85 4.62 0.31 4.91
C VAL A 85 4.17 -1.02 4.34
N ARG A 86 2.87 -1.17 4.07
CA ARG A 86 2.38 -2.34 3.33
C ARG A 86 1.35 -1.92 2.30
N MET A 87 1.34 -2.64 1.18
CA MET A 87 0.41 -2.43 0.09
C MET A 87 -0.20 -3.75 -0.36
N MET A 88 -1.48 -3.73 -0.68
CA MET A 88 -2.15 -4.87 -1.30
C MET A 88 -3.06 -4.44 -2.44
N SER A 89 -3.18 -5.30 -3.44
CA SER A 89 -4.05 -5.11 -4.59
C SER A 89 -4.66 -6.47 -5.01
N PRO A 90 -5.97 -6.54 -5.36
CA PRO A 90 -6.95 -5.48 -5.18
C PRO A 90 -7.40 -5.35 -3.72
N VAL A 91 -8.12 -4.28 -3.38
CA VAL A 91 -8.77 -4.17 -2.05
C VAL A 91 -9.86 -5.23 -1.89
N GLY A 92 -10.71 -5.38 -2.91
CA GLY A 92 -11.83 -6.31 -2.92
C GLY A 92 -12.79 -6.10 -1.74
N LYS A 93 -13.23 -7.20 -1.11
CA LYS A 93 -14.20 -7.19 0.02
C LYS A 93 -13.55 -6.92 1.39
N THR A 94 -12.29 -6.49 1.40
CA THR A 94 -11.50 -6.32 2.62
C THR A 94 -12.01 -5.12 3.41
N LYS A 95 -12.46 -5.35 4.65
CA LYS A 95 -12.92 -4.26 5.53
C LYS A 95 -11.74 -3.59 6.21
N VAL A 96 -11.50 -2.32 5.88
CA VAL A 96 -10.46 -1.49 6.49
C VAL A 96 -11.11 -0.36 7.28
N LYS A 97 -10.99 -0.38 8.60
CA LYS A 97 -11.59 0.64 9.47
C LYS A 97 -10.80 1.94 9.37
N GLY A 98 -11.51 3.07 9.27
CA GLY A 98 -10.90 4.41 9.31
C GLY A 98 -9.95 4.70 8.14
N ALA A 99 -10.10 4.01 7.02
CA ALA A 99 -9.29 4.28 5.83
C ALA A 99 -9.82 5.49 5.07
N THR A 100 -8.91 6.41 4.73
CA THR A 100 -9.18 7.47 3.77
C THR A 100 -9.38 6.83 2.39
N SER A 101 -10.49 7.13 1.73
CA SER A 101 -10.83 6.59 0.43
C SER A 101 -10.75 7.69 -0.61
N SER A 102 -10.04 7.44 -1.71
CA SER A 102 -10.03 8.37 -2.83
C SER A 102 -11.34 8.32 -3.62
N ALA A 103 -11.64 9.39 -4.36
CA ALA A 103 -12.75 9.39 -5.31
C ALA A 103 -12.62 8.25 -6.33
N ALA A 104 -11.43 8.11 -6.93
CA ALA A 104 -11.13 7.05 -7.88
C ALA A 104 -11.32 5.63 -7.29
N TYR A 105 -10.98 5.42 -6.02
CA TYR A 105 -11.27 4.15 -5.33
C TYR A 105 -12.78 3.93 -5.23
N THR A 106 -13.53 4.94 -4.80
CA THR A 106 -14.98 4.84 -4.60
C THR A 106 -15.70 4.48 -5.90
N GLU A 107 -15.30 5.12 -7.01
CA GLU A 107 -15.82 4.84 -8.36
C GLU A 107 -15.46 3.42 -8.85
N ASN A 108 -14.33 2.87 -8.41
CA ASN A 108 -13.78 1.61 -8.89
C ASN A 108 -13.77 0.50 -7.82
N ALA A 109 -14.50 0.65 -6.71
CA ALA A 109 -14.43 -0.26 -5.56
C ALA A 109 -14.83 -1.71 -5.90
N GLY A 110 -15.65 -1.89 -6.95
CA GLY A 110 -16.06 -3.19 -7.49
C GLY A 110 -15.08 -3.81 -8.49
N SER A 111 -13.99 -3.12 -8.83
CA SER A 111 -13.01 -3.62 -9.82
C SER A 111 -12.36 -4.91 -9.34
N LYS A 112 -12.23 -5.86 -10.27
CA LYS A 112 -11.50 -7.11 -10.09
C LYS A 112 -10.06 -7.02 -10.58
N ASP A 113 -9.71 -5.92 -11.24
CA ASP A 113 -8.35 -5.68 -11.73
C ASP A 113 -7.40 -5.53 -10.55
N PHE A 114 -6.22 -6.11 -10.71
CA PHE A 114 -5.16 -6.07 -9.72
C PHE A 114 -3.80 -6.12 -10.39
N PHE A 115 -2.82 -5.60 -9.67
CA PHE A 115 -1.41 -5.60 -10.03
C PHE A 115 -0.56 -6.16 -8.89
N ASP A 116 0.60 -6.69 -9.26
CA ASP A 116 1.69 -7.08 -8.37
C ASP A 116 2.35 -5.81 -7.83
N THR A 117 2.35 -5.64 -6.52
CA THR A 117 2.81 -4.39 -5.92
C THR A 117 4.33 -4.44 -5.78
N TYR A 118 5.01 -3.39 -6.22
CA TYR A 118 6.36 -3.05 -5.80
C TYR A 118 6.28 -1.70 -5.11
N ILE A 119 6.78 -1.56 -3.88
CA ILE A 119 6.73 -0.32 -3.13
C ILE A 119 8.12 0.22 -2.73
N THR A 120 8.24 1.54 -2.68
CA THR A 120 9.34 2.27 -2.07
C THR A 120 8.80 3.12 -0.92
N LEU A 121 9.61 3.31 0.12
CA LEU A 121 9.44 4.38 1.10
C LEU A 121 10.51 5.42 0.83
N GLU A 122 10.08 6.65 0.57
CA GLU A 122 10.96 7.75 0.21
C GLU A 122 10.70 8.95 1.11
N ARG A 123 11.77 9.69 1.41
CA ARG A 123 11.73 10.91 2.22
C ARG A 123 12.20 12.10 1.38
N SER A 124 11.48 13.21 1.49
CA SER A 124 11.92 14.49 0.91
C SER A 124 12.77 15.30 1.89
N ASP A 125 13.38 16.36 1.36
CA ASP A 125 13.96 17.46 2.13
C ASP A 125 12.93 18.49 2.63
N ILE A 126 11.62 18.31 2.34
CA ILE A 126 10.55 19.18 2.84
C ILE A 126 10.18 18.78 4.28
N ILE A 127 10.56 19.64 5.23
CA ILE A 127 10.33 19.45 6.67
C ILE A 127 9.28 20.39 7.29
N SER A 128 8.72 21.32 6.49
CA SER A 128 7.70 22.27 6.93
C SER A 128 6.42 22.11 6.11
N LYS A 129 5.26 22.23 6.77
CA LYS A 129 3.94 22.17 6.12
C LYS A 129 3.76 23.27 5.07
N ASP A 130 4.35 24.45 5.29
CA ASP A 130 4.21 25.59 4.38
C ASP A 130 4.89 25.34 3.02
N ASN A 131 5.91 24.48 3.01
CA ASN A 131 6.66 24.11 1.81
C ASN A 131 6.02 22.94 1.06
N ILE A 132 4.88 22.42 1.54
CA ILE A 132 4.10 21.39 0.85
C ILE A 132 3.26 22.09 -0.22
N THR A 133 3.82 22.14 -1.43
CA THR A 133 3.18 22.62 -2.65
C THR A 133 3.47 21.63 -3.78
N GLU A 134 2.68 21.67 -4.86
CA GLU A 134 2.91 20.81 -6.03
C GLU A 134 4.31 21.03 -6.61
N GLU A 135 4.72 22.30 -6.75
CA GLU A 135 6.07 22.66 -7.21
C GLU A 135 7.17 22.22 -6.22
N GLY A 136 6.93 22.41 -4.92
CA GLY A 136 7.84 21.96 -3.87
C GLY A 136 8.07 20.46 -3.92
N ALA A 137 6.99 19.66 -3.96
CA ALA A 137 7.08 18.20 -4.02
C ALA A 137 7.75 17.70 -5.31
N LYS A 138 7.54 18.40 -6.43
CA LYS A 138 8.18 18.09 -7.72
C LYS A 138 9.69 18.36 -7.72
N ASN A 139 10.11 19.45 -7.08
CA ASN A 139 11.52 19.88 -7.05
C ASN A 139 12.29 19.35 -5.83
N ALA A 140 11.62 18.66 -4.90
CA ALA A 140 12.22 18.11 -3.70
C ALA A 140 13.22 17.00 -4.01
N ASN A 141 14.22 16.86 -3.13
CA ASN A 141 15.17 15.76 -3.18
C ASN A 141 14.57 14.54 -2.49
N TRP A 142 14.32 13.47 -3.24
CA TRP A 142 13.73 12.24 -2.73
C TRP A 142 14.80 11.17 -2.46
N THR A 143 14.99 10.85 -1.18
CA THR A 143 15.88 9.76 -0.74
C THR A 143 15.06 8.49 -0.54
N ILE A 144 15.40 7.42 -1.25
CA ILE A 144 14.81 6.10 -1.05
C ILE A 144 15.38 5.51 0.26
N LEU A 145 14.50 5.28 1.22
CA LEU A 145 14.84 4.67 2.52
C LEU A 145 14.83 3.14 2.43
N GLU A 146 13.80 2.59 1.80
CA GLU A 146 13.64 1.14 1.65
C GLU A 146 12.71 0.81 0.47
N ARG A 147 12.78 -0.42 -0.03
CA ARG A 147 11.92 -0.97 -1.08
C ARG A 147 11.56 -2.43 -0.82
N ASN A 148 10.37 -2.84 -1.26
CA ASN A 148 10.02 -4.26 -1.29
C ASN A 148 8.98 -4.56 -2.37
N ASP A 149 9.01 -5.77 -2.92
CA ASP A 149 8.08 -6.31 -3.91
C ASP A 149 7.12 -7.31 -3.26
N ASP A 150 7.68 -8.36 -2.67
CA ASP A 150 6.91 -9.50 -2.17
C ASP A 150 7.02 -9.64 -0.65
N SER A 151 5.93 -10.06 -0.01
CA SER A 151 5.97 -10.43 1.40
C SER A 151 5.12 -11.65 1.70
N SER A 152 5.75 -12.63 2.37
CA SER A 152 5.05 -13.82 2.86
C SER A 152 4.04 -13.51 3.98
N GLU A 153 4.15 -12.34 4.63
CA GLU A 153 3.22 -11.86 5.66
C GLU A 153 1.93 -11.28 5.06
N MET A 154 1.92 -10.98 3.77
CA MET A 154 0.78 -10.39 3.08
C MET A 154 -0.16 -11.47 2.53
N PRO A 155 -1.47 -11.15 2.40
CA PRO A 155 -2.43 -12.08 1.81
C PRO A 155 -2.06 -12.39 0.35
N LYS A 156 -2.50 -13.56 -0.11
CA LYS A 156 -2.40 -13.91 -1.53
C LYS A 156 -3.31 -13.01 -2.35
N GLN A 157 -2.84 -12.65 -3.53
CA GLN A 157 -3.64 -11.99 -4.56
C GLN A 157 -4.64 -12.97 -5.21
N PRO A 158 -5.56 -12.50 -6.07
CA PRO A 158 -6.47 -13.38 -6.80
C PRO A 158 -5.77 -14.43 -7.67
N SER A 159 -4.53 -14.18 -8.09
CA SER A 159 -3.66 -15.15 -8.78
C SER A 159 -3.25 -16.36 -7.91
N GLY A 160 -3.44 -16.29 -6.60
CA GLY A 160 -2.96 -17.28 -5.63
C GLY A 160 -1.51 -17.08 -5.16
N SER A 161 -0.80 -16.10 -5.73
CA SER A 161 0.57 -15.72 -5.38
C SER A 161 0.64 -14.65 -4.29
N LYS A 162 1.80 -14.51 -3.64
CA LYS A 162 2.04 -13.53 -2.56
C LYS A 162 2.84 -12.31 -3.06
N TYR A 163 2.36 -11.64 -4.11
CA TYR A 163 3.02 -10.44 -4.67
C TYR A 163 2.52 -9.12 -4.09
N ASN A 164 2.07 -9.16 -2.83
CA ASN A 164 1.70 -7.97 -2.08
C ASN A 164 2.89 -7.56 -1.20
N SER A 165 3.22 -6.28 -1.16
CA SER A 165 4.45 -5.79 -0.53
C SER A 165 4.26 -5.41 0.93
N LEU A 166 5.31 -5.61 1.72
CA LEU A 166 5.43 -5.08 3.06
C LEU A 166 6.90 -4.79 3.36
N LEU A 167 7.23 -3.55 3.73
CA LEU A 167 8.54 -3.17 4.24
C LEU A 167 8.44 -2.60 5.66
N ARG A 168 9.56 -2.66 6.38
CA ARG A 168 9.73 -2.03 7.68
C ARG A 168 11.08 -1.34 7.70
N TYR A 169 11.07 -0.05 7.95
CA TYR A 169 12.27 0.75 7.97
C TYR A 169 12.53 1.27 9.38
N LYS A 170 13.72 0.96 9.91
CA LYS A 170 14.18 1.46 11.21
C LYS A 170 14.96 2.75 10.99
N SER A 171 14.64 3.78 11.77
CA SER A 171 15.35 5.06 11.70
C SER A 171 16.84 4.91 12.00
N GLU A 172 17.70 5.42 11.12
CA GLU A 172 19.14 5.54 11.38
C GLU A 172 19.42 6.94 11.96
N VAL A 173 19.38 7.08 13.29
CA VAL A 173 19.50 8.39 13.97
C VAL A 173 20.84 9.11 13.75
N SER A 174 21.87 8.37 13.32
CA SER A 174 23.20 8.91 13.01
C SER A 174 23.32 9.48 11.59
N ASP A 175 22.35 9.22 10.71
CA ASP A 175 22.37 9.66 9.32
C ASP A 175 21.13 10.54 9.05
N PRO A 176 21.30 11.87 8.88
CA PRO A 176 20.20 12.79 8.64
C PRO A 176 19.34 12.48 7.41
N LEU A 177 19.84 11.76 6.41
CA LEU A 177 19.05 11.37 5.23
C LEU A 177 18.18 10.14 5.50
N LYS A 178 18.62 9.30 6.44
CA LYS A 178 18.00 8.03 6.82
C LYS A 178 17.26 8.06 8.15
N ALA A 179 17.36 9.15 8.88
CA ALA A 179 16.56 9.38 10.07
C ALA A 179 15.09 9.59 9.69
N LEU A 180 14.18 9.00 10.46
CA LEU A 180 12.74 9.23 10.35
C LEU A 180 12.36 10.44 11.19
N THR A 181 12.29 11.59 10.54
CA THR A 181 12.05 12.89 11.16
C THR A 181 10.73 13.51 10.66
N VAL A 182 10.40 14.69 11.17
CA VAL A 182 9.25 15.45 10.66
C VAL A 182 9.47 15.76 9.19
N GLY A 183 8.47 15.51 8.35
CA GLY A 183 8.55 15.91 6.96
C GLY A 183 7.58 15.21 6.03
N LEU A 184 7.72 15.55 4.76
CA LEU A 184 6.99 14.94 3.67
C LEU A 184 7.72 13.68 3.18
N TYR A 185 6.98 12.60 3.14
CA TYR A 185 7.37 11.30 2.63
C TYR A 185 6.48 10.95 1.44
N ARG A 186 6.91 9.98 0.65
CA ARG A 186 6.04 9.36 -0.35
C ARG A 186 6.24 7.84 -0.38
N ILE A 187 5.17 7.15 -0.66
CA ILE A 187 5.19 5.75 -1.04
C ILE A 187 5.15 5.72 -2.55
N GLY A 188 6.26 5.37 -3.17
CA GLY A 188 6.27 5.02 -4.59
C GLY A 188 5.76 3.62 -4.77
N PHE A 189 4.95 3.39 -5.80
CA PHE A 189 4.55 2.05 -6.18
C PHE A 189 4.46 1.88 -7.69
N THR A 190 4.76 0.67 -8.12
CA THR A 190 4.70 0.23 -9.51
C THR A 190 4.42 -1.27 -9.55
N THR A 191 4.52 -1.88 -10.73
CA THR A 191 4.54 -3.35 -10.91
C THR A 191 5.93 -3.80 -11.34
N TYR A 192 6.41 -4.91 -10.77
CA TYR A 192 7.70 -5.48 -11.17
C TYR A 192 7.66 -6.05 -12.59
N LYS A 193 6.54 -6.69 -12.97
CA LYS A 193 6.34 -7.32 -14.28
C LYS A 193 6.07 -6.28 -15.37
N THR A 194 6.45 -6.60 -16.61
CA THR A 194 6.04 -5.86 -17.81
C THR A 194 4.51 -5.92 -17.92
N GLY A 195 3.85 -4.87 -17.47
CA GLY A 195 2.41 -4.75 -17.38
C GLY A 195 2.04 -3.38 -16.85
N GLU A 196 0.81 -2.95 -17.09
CA GLU A 196 0.34 -1.68 -16.55
C GLU A 196 -0.21 -1.87 -15.13
N VAL A 197 0.09 -0.93 -14.25
CA VAL A 197 -0.56 -0.87 -12.93
C VAL A 197 -2.03 -0.53 -13.16
N LYS A 198 -2.91 -1.49 -12.89
CA LYS A 198 -4.35 -1.29 -12.95
C LYS A 198 -5.04 -2.04 -11.81
N GLY A 199 -5.82 -1.34 -11.01
CA GLY A 199 -6.58 -1.95 -9.92
C GLY A 199 -6.73 -1.08 -8.70
N THR A 200 -7.61 -1.50 -7.81
CA THR A 200 -7.72 -0.89 -6.48
C THR A 200 -6.53 -1.29 -5.62
N PHE A 201 -6.13 -0.44 -4.68
CA PHE A 201 -5.09 -0.78 -3.72
C PHE A 201 -5.40 -0.24 -2.33
N LEU A 202 -4.90 -0.94 -1.32
CA LEU A 202 -4.82 -0.46 0.05
C LEU A 202 -3.34 -0.22 0.36
N ALA A 203 -3.01 1.00 0.79
CA ALA A 203 -1.72 1.32 1.39
C ALA A 203 -1.91 1.61 2.88
N GLN A 204 -0.97 1.15 3.70
CA GLN A 204 -0.94 1.49 5.12
C GLN A 204 0.45 1.92 5.53
N VAL A 205 0.51 3.01 6.30
CA VAL A 205 1.69 3.47 7.03
C VAL A 205 1.44 3.25 8.50
N ALA A 206 2.43 2.71 9.20
CA ALA A 206 2.28 2.36 10.60
C ALA A 206 3.54 2.62 11.41
N ALA A 207 3.36 2.89 12.70
CA ALA A 207 4.43 3.19 13.63
C ALA A 207 4.23 2.47 14.98
N PRO A 208 5.32 2.15 15.72
CA PRO A 208 5.22 1.48 17.02
C PRO A 208 4.84 2.45 18.14
N ILE A 209 4.76 3.75 17.85
CA ILE A 209 4.30 4.81 18.73
C ILE A 209 3.16 5.57 18.05
N LYS A 210 2.31 6.24 18.83
CA LYS A 210 1.27 7.11 18.28
C LYS A 210 1.90 8.34 17.63
N LEU A 211 1.52 8.65 16.40
CA LEU A 211 1.92 9.83 15.63
C LEU A 211 0.66 10.64 15.24
N PRO A 212 0.09 11.44 16.16
CA PRO A 212 -1.09 12.24 15.86
C PRO A 212 -0.81 13.24 14.73
N GLY A 213 -1.69 13.27 13.72
CA GLY A 213 -1.55 14.18 12.57
C GLY A 213 -0.80 13.60 11.37
N VAL A 214 -0.59 12.28 11.30
CA VAL A 214 -0.17 11.63 10.05
C VAL A 214 -1.30 11.71 9.03
N VAL A 215 -0.98 12.19 7.84
CA VAL A 215 -1.93 12.35 6.73
C VAL A 215 -1.39 11.61 5.52
N MET A 216 -2.27 10.91 4.79
CA MET A 216 -1.95 10.23 3.53
C MET A 216 -2.90 10.68 2.44
N ALA A 217 -2.38 11.03 1.27
CA ALA A 217 -3.18 11.44 0.12
C ALA A 217 -2.47 11.16 -1.21
N LYS A 218 -3.24 11.10 -2.31
CA LYS A 218 -2.70 10.92 -3.67
C LYS A 218 -2.10 12.20 -4.25
N THR A 219 -2.68 13.35 -3.92
CA THR A 219 -2.27 14.67 -4.43
C THR A 219 -1.77 15.54 -3.30
N ILE A 220 -0.95 16.55 -3.61
CA ILE A 220 -0.51 17.52 -2.59
C ILE A 220 -1.68 18.36 -2.11
N GLU A 221 -2.62 18.69 -3.00
CA GLU A 221 -3.85 19.40 -2.63
C GLU A 221 -4.64 18.66 -1.54
N ASP A 222 -4.91 17.37 -1.72
CA ASP A 222 -5.67 16.58 -0.75
C ASP A 222 -4.86 16.32 0.52
N LEU A 223 -3.53 16.22 0.42
CA LEU A 223 -2.67 16.14 1.60
C LEU A 223 -2.87 17.38 2.48
N LYS A 224 -2.81 18.58 1.88
CA LYS A 224 -2.96 19.85 2.60
C LYS A 224 -4.30 20.00 3.29
N LYS A 225 -5.39 19.50 2.71
CA LYS A 225 -6.72 19.52 3.33
C LYS A 225 -6.76 18.74 4.65
N GLY A 226 -5.88 17.76 4.83
CA GLY A 226 -5.79 16.96 6.04
C GLY A 226 -4.77 17.44 7.07
N LEU A 227 -3.93 18.43 6.74
CA LEU A 227 -2.82 18.91 7.59
C LEU A 227 -3.25 19.88 8.71
#